data_AF-A0A3F2RXH6-F1
#
_entry.id   AF-A0A3F2RXH6-F1
#
_cell.length_a   1.000
_cell.length_b   1.000
_cell.length_c   1.000
_cell.angle_alpha   90.00
_cell.angle_beta   90.00
_cell.angle_gamma   90.00
#
_symmetry.space_group_name_H-M   'P 1'
#
loop_
_entity.id
_entity.type
_entity.pdbx_description
1 polymer ?
#
loop_
_entity_poly.entity_id
_entity_poly.type
_entity_poly.pdbx_seq_one_letter_code
_entity_poly.pdbx_strand_id
1 'polypeptide(L)'
;MGATELTPDERKFILVLHDAGLKLSAISEATYRSIGFKEVRAEPELLPRHQMARKKWGDDHEDKTNAERAAMLFSDEKKWNLDGLDGLQRRWIDMRRPDPVVVRRHSGGGSVVV
;
A
#
# COMPACT_ATOMS: atom_id res chain seq x y z
N MET A 1 -14.63 30.07 -0.99
CA MET A 1 -13.85 29.53 -2.14
C MET A 1 -14.75 29.63 -3.36
N GLY A 2 -14.44 30.52 -4.30
CA GLY A 2 -15.25 30.74 -5.49
C GLY A 2 -15.18 29.53 -6.42
N ALA A 3 -16.31 29.16 -7.03
CA ALA A 3 -16.30 28.16 -8.08
C ALA A 3 -15.46 28.69 -9.24
N THR A 4 -14.34 28.03 -9.52
CA THR A 4 -13.53 28.30 -10.71
C THR A 4 -14.38 28.04 -11.94
N GLU A 5 -14.50 29.04 -12.82
CA GLU A 5 -15.24 28.88 -14.07
C GLU A 5 -14.54 27.87 -14.98
N LEU A 6 -15.32 26.95 -15.55
CA LEU A 6 -14.81 25.94 -16.47
C LEU A 6 -14.26 26.59 -17.74
N THR A 7 -13.08 26.14 -18.14
CA THR A 7 -12.44 26.51 -19.39
C THR A 7 -13.27 26.03 -20.60
N PRO A 8 -13.11 26.66 -21.79
CA PRO A 8 -13.83 26.23 -22.99
C PRO A 8 -13.58 24.76 -23.36
N ASP A 9 -12.36 24.28 -23.17
CA ASP A 9 -12.00 22.89 -23.44
C ASP A 9 -12.70 21.92 -22.49
N GLU A 10 -12.75 22.24 -21.19
CA GLU A 10 -13.49 21.43 -20.21
C GLU A 10 -14.99 21.37 -20.56
N ARG A 11 -15.59 22.48 -21.00
CA ARG A 11 -16.99 22.50 -21.46
C ARG A 11 -17.20 21.63 -22.70
N LYS A 12 -16.25 21.63 -23.64
CA LYS A 12 -16.28 20.76 -24.82
C LYS A 12 -16.21 19.29 -24.44
N PHE A 13 -15.34 18.92 -23.49
CA PHE A 13 -15.29 17.55 -22.98
C PHE A 13 -16.61 17.11 -22.33
N ILE A 14 -17.25 18.00 -21.55
CA ILE A 14 -18.53 17.70 -20.91
C ILE A 14 -19.63 17.42 -21.95
N LEU A 15 -19.69 18.21 -23.02
CA LEU A 15 -20.65 18.02 -24.11
C LEU A 15 -20.43 16.68 -24.82
N VAL A 16 -19.17 16.34 -25.14
CA VAL A 16 -18.82 15.05 -25.79
C VAL A 16 -19.23 13.87 -24.91
N LEU A 17 -19.01 13.94 -23.59
CA LEU A 17 -19.42 12.89 -22.66
C LEU A 17 -20.94 12.78 -22.57
N HIS A 18 -21.63 13.92 -22.52
CA HIS A 18 -23.09 13.96 -22.48
C HIS A 18 -23.72 13.33 -23.73
N ASP A 19 -23.19 13.64 -24.92
CA ASP A 19 -23.67 13.09 -26.20
C ASP A 19 -23.42 11.59 -26.31
N ALA A 20 -22.37 11.08 -25.65
CA ALA A 20 -22.12 9.65 -25.48
C ALA A 20 -23.01 8.98 -24.41
N GLY A 21 -23.94 9.72 -23.81
CA GLY A 21 -24.84 9.24 -22.74
C GLY A 21 -24.20 9.18 -21.35
N LEU A 22 -22.97 9.67 -21.19
CA LEU A 22 -22.22 9.66 -19.93
C LEU A 22 -22.42 10.97 -19.18
N LYS A 23 -23.41 10.99 -18.29
CA LYS A 23 -23.67 12.14 -17.41
C LYS A 23 -22.56 12.30 -16.37
N LEU A 24 -22.10 13.53 -16.16
CA LEU A 24 -21.14 13.89 -15.10
C LEU A 24 -21.57 13.42 -13.71
N SER A 25 -22.86 13.52 -13.37
CA SER A 25 -23.39 13.06 -12.09
C SER A 25 -23.20 11.55 -11.91
N ALA A 26 -23.44 10.76 -12.96
CA ALA A 26 -23.25 9.31 -12.95
C ALA A 26 -21.77 8.95 -12.82
N ILE A 27 -20.87 9.66 -13.51
CA ILE A 27 -19.42 9.48 -13.38
C ILE A 27 -18.96 9.83 -11.97
N SER A 28 -19.42 10.95 -11.42
CA SER A 28 -19.08 11.41 -10.07
C SER A 28 -19.54 10.42 -9.01
N GLU A 29 -20.81 9.99 -9.08
CA GLU A 29 -21.36 9.00 -8.15
C GLU A 29 -20.62 7.66 -8.25
N ALA A 30 -20.36 7.17 -9.46
CA ALA A 30 -19.60 5.94 -9.67
C ALA A 30 -18.17 6.04 -9.13
N THR A 31 -17.52 7.19 -9.29
CA THR A 31 -16.16 7.45 -8.77
C THR A 31 -16.16 7.51 -7.25
N TYR A 32 -17.11 8.22 -6.64
CA TYR A 32 -17.22 8.35 -5.18
C TYR A 32 -17.53 7.01 -4.50
N ARG A 33 -18.35 6.17 -5.14
CA ARG A 33 -18.64 4.81 -4.66
C ARG A 33 -17.46 3.84 -4.80
N SER A 34 -16.52 4.11 -5.71
CA SER A 34 -15.46 3.15 -6.05
C SER A 34 -14.06 3.55 -5.60
N ILE A 35 -13.77 4.84 -5.42
CA ILE A 35 -12.45 5.32 -5.00
C ILE A 35 -12.50 5.74 -3.53
N GLY A 36 -11.63 5.15 -2.71
CA GLY A 36 -11.50 5.46 -1.30
C GLY A 36 -10.08 5.89 -0.95
N PHE A 37 -9.94 6.75 0.06
CA PHE A 37 -8.64 7.08 0.63
C PHE A 37 -8.33 6.10 1.77
N LYS A 38 -7.30 5.28 1.61
CA LYS A 38 -6.97 4.21 2.56
C LYS A 38 -5.49 4.21 2.91
N GLU A 39 -5.21 3.87 4.16
CA GLU A 39 -3.88 3.54 4.63
C GLU A 39 -3.60 2.07 4.30
N VAL A 40 -2.58 1.83 3.46
CA VAL A 40 -2.19 0.47 3.06
C VAL A 40 -0.89 0.10 3.77
N ARG A 41 -0.92 -1.04 4.46
CA ARG A 41 0.26 -1.60 5.12
C ARG A 41 1.17 -2.25 4.08
N ALA A 42 2.47 -2.03 4.23
CA ALA A 42 3.45 -2.71 3.41
C ALA A 42 3.67 -4.13 3.95
N GLU A 43 3.24 -5.13 3.17
CA GLU A 43 3.41 -6.54 3.49
C GLU A 43 3.87 -7.27 2.22
N PRO A 44 5.01 -7.98 2.26
CA PRO A 44 5.46 -8.77 1.13
C PRO A 44 4.56 -9.99 0.91
N GLU A 45 4.47 -10.43 -0.34
CA GLU A 45 3.66 -11.60 -0.69
C GLU A 45 4.20 -12.90 -0.06
N LEU A 46 3.34 -13.61 0.68
CA LEU A 46 3.67 -14.88 1.31
C LEU A 46 3.34 -16.06 0.37
N LEU A 47 4.29 -16.39 -0.51
CA LEU A 47 4.21 -17.59 -1.35
C LEU A 47 4.07 -18.87 -0.49
N PRO A 48 3.46 -19.96 -1.03
CA PRO A 48 3.27 -21.21 -0.29
C PRO A 48 4.55 -21.78 0.31
N ARG A 49 5.69 -21.66 -0.40
CA ARG A 49 7.01 -22.06 0.12
C ARG A 49 7.42 -21.31 1.39
N HIS A 50 7.10 -20.01 1.48
CA HIS A 50 7.41 -19.20 2.66
C HIS A 50 6.55 -19.66 3.85
N GLN A 51 5.28 -19.97 3.60
CA GLN A 51 4.35 -20.44 4.64
C GLN A 51 4.80 -21.80 5.20
N MET A 52 5.15 -22.75 4.32
CA MET A 52 5.66 -24.06 4.73
C MET A 52 6.97 -23.94 5.51
N ALA A 53 7.93 -23.13 5.05
CA ALA A 53 9.21 -22.94 5.73
C ALA A 53 9.04 -22.29 7.12
N ARG A 54 8.17 -21.28 7.24
CA ARG A 54 7.87 -20.62 8.52
C ARG A 54 7.20 -21.56 9.50
N LYS A 55 6.24 -22.36 9.03
CA LYS A 55 5.58 -23.39 9.86
C LYS A 55 6.59 -24.42 10.34
N LYS A 56 7.37 -25.00 9.43
CA LYS A 56 8.41 -25.99 9.77
C LYS A 56 9.41 -25.43 10.79
N TRP A 57 9.85 -24.19 10.63
CA TRP A 57 10.76 -23.57 11.61
C TRP A 57 10.12 -23.45 13.00
N GLY A 58 8.83 -23.06 13.06
CA GLY A 58 8.07 -23.03 14.30
C GLY A 58 7.98 -24.41 14.95
N ASP A 59 7.56 -25.42 14.19
CA ASP A 59 7.45 -26.80 14.65
C ASP A 59 8.82 -27.32 15.16
N ASP A 60 9.92 -27.04 14.45
CA ASP A 60 11.28 -27.46 14.82
C ASP A 60 11.82 -26.75 16.09
N HIS A 61 11.24 -25.63 16.51
CA HIS A 61 11.78 -24.73 17.55
C HIS A 61 10.82 -24.49 18.74
N GLU A 62 9.61 -25.06 18.69
CA GLU A 62 8.57 -24.89 19.71
C GLU A 62 9.03 -25.45 21.08
N ASP A 63 9.69 -26.61 21.06
CA ASP A 63 10.10 -27.34 22.27
C ASP A 63 11.44 -26.85 22.87
N LYS A 64 12.04 -25.78 22.35
CA LYS A 64 13.29 -25.24 22.91
C LYS A 64 13.09 -24.80 24.35
N THR A 65 14.02 -25.19 25.21
CA THR A 65 14.06 -24.78 26.61
C THR A 65 14.37 -23.29 26.73
N ASN A 66 14.07 -22.71 27.90
CA ASN A 66 14.41 -21.32 28.19
C ASN A 66 15.93 -21.07 28.14
N ALA A 67 16.75 -22.04 28.52
CA ALA A 67 18.21 -21.94 28.47
C ALA A 67 18.71 -21.85 27.02
N GLU A 68 18.18 -22.70 26.13
CA GLU A 68 18.53 -22.69 24.70
C GLU A 68 18.07 -21.40 24.02
N ARG A 69 16.91 -20.87 24.40
CA ARG A 69 16.43 -19.57 23.92
C ARG A 69 17.31 -18.43 24.40
N ALA A 70 17.75 -18.45 25.66
CA ALA A 70 18.63 -17.43 26.23
C ALA A 70 20.04 -17.45 25.63
N ALA A 71 20.50 -18.60 25.13
CA ALA A 71 21.78 -18.72 24.44
C ALA A 71 21.73 -18.23 22.98
N MET A 72 20.55 -17.91 22.46
CA MET A 72 20.36 -17.52 21.05
C MET A 72 20.73 -16.05 20.85
N LEU A 73 21.76 -15.80 20.04
CA LEU A 73 22.14 -14.45 19.63
C LEU A 73 21.49 -14.12 18.27
N PHE A 74 20.65 -13.10 18.26
CA PHE A 74 20.06 -12.59 17.02
C PHE A 74 20.87 -11.41 16.51
N SER A 75 21.11 -11.39 15.20
CA SER A 75 21.67 -10.27 14.46
C SER A 75 20.79 -9.97 13.26
N ASP A 76 20.66 -8.70 12.92
CA ASP A 76 19.95 -8.24 11.73
C ASP A 76 20.65 -6.97 11.23
N GLU A 77 20.46 -6.64 9.95
CA GLU A 77 20.90 -5.38 9.37
C GLU A 77 19.66 -4.50 9.17
N LYS A 78 19.67 -3.30 9.75
CA LYS A 78 18.56 -2.35 9.60
C LYS A 78 19.00 -1.10 8.88
N LYS A 79 18.41 -0.88 7.70
CA LYS A 79 18.44 0.40 7.02
C LYS A 79 17.45 1.39 7.65
N TRP A 80 17.94 2.59 7.97
CA TRP A 80 17.18 3.74 8.46
C TRP A 80 17.21 4.84 7.42
N ASN A 81 16.04 5.25 6.93
CA ASN A 81 15.92 6.36 5.99
C ASN A 81 15.79 7.68 6.78
N LEU A 82 16.48 8.73 6.31
CA LEU A 82 16.58 10.02 7.01
C LEU A 82 15.44 11.00 6.65
N ASP A 83 14.60 10.65 5.69
CA ASP A 83 13.54 11.49 5.12
C ASP A 83 12.14 11.27 5.72
N GLY A 84 11.95 10.26 6.59
CA GLY A 84 10.73 10.08 7.37
C GLY A 84 10.18 8.65 7.43
N LEU A 85 9.03 8.50 8.09
CA LEU A 85 8.39 7.20 8.33
C LEU A 85 7.92 6.55 7.03
N ASP A 86 8.67 5.54 6.58
CA ASP A 86 8.54 4.83 5.31
C ASP A 86 7.38 3.80 5.26
N GLY A 87 6.47 3.85 6.26
CA GLY A 87 5.63 2.72 6.64
C GLY A 87 4.14 2.82 6.34
N LEU A 88 3.60 4.02 6.19
CA LEU A 88 2.17 4.26 5.98
C LEU A 88 1.96 5.02 4.68
N GLN A 89 1.65 4.29 3.60
CA GLN A 89 1.23 4.90 2.35
C GLN A 89 -0.27 5.12 2.39
N ARG A 90 -0.67 6.36 2.66
CA ARG A 90 -2.05 6.80 2.43
C ARG A 90 -2.21 7.14 0.96
N ARG A 91 -3.09 6.42 0.26
CA ARG A 91 -3.34 6.64 -1.16
C ARG A 91 -4.81 6.47 -1.50
N TRP A 92 -5.22 7.09 -2.61
CA TRP A 92 -6.50 6.80 -3.24
C TRP A 92 -6.42 5.44 -3.93
N ILE A 93 -7.33 4.53 -3.59
CA ILE A 93 -7.42 3.18 -4.17
C ILE A 93 -8.81 2.92 -4.74
N ASP A 94 -8.87 2.08 -5.77
CA ASP A 94 -10.12 1.48 -6.24
C ASP A 94 -10.55 0.39 -5.25
N MET A 95 -11.60 0.67 -4.48
CA MET A 95 -12.16 -0.20 -3.45
C MET A 95 -12.79 -1.48 -4.01
N ARG A 96 -12.99 -1.56 -5.33
CA ARG A 96 -13.50 -2.76 -6.01
C ARG A 96 -12.41 -3.81 -6.24
N ARG A 97 -11.14 -3.45 -6.06
CA ARG A 97 -9.99 -4.33 -6.27
C ARG A 97 -9.42 -4.74 -4.92
N PRO A 98 -8.78 -5.93 -4.84
CA PRO A 98 -8.05 -6.30 -3.64
C PRO A 98 -6.98 -5.24 -3.33
N ASP A 99 -6.66 -5.08 -2.04
CA ASP A 99 -5.63 -4.16 -1.60
C ASP A 99 -4.32 -4.47 -2.34
N PRO A 100 -3.68 -3.48 -2.98
CA PRO A 100 -2.43 -3.73 -3.67
C PRO A 100 -1.34 -4.10 -2.67
N VAL A 101 -0.58 -5.16 -2.97
CA VAL A 101 0.64 -5.52 -2.22
C VAL A 101 1.61 -4.35 -2.32
N VAL A 102 1.95 -3.75 -1.17
CA VAL A 102 2.87 -2.62 -1.11
C VAL A 102 4.18 -3.13 -0.54
N VAL A 103 5.25 -2.98 -1.31
CA VAL A 103 6.60 -3.19 -0.80
C VAL A 103 7.13 -1.84 -0.35
N ARG A 104 7.82 -1.83 0.80
CA ARG A 104 8.52 -0.63 1.28
C ARG A 104 9.52 -0.15 0.24
N ARG A 105 9.79 1.15 0.21
CA ARG A 105 10.85 1.69 -0.64
C ARG A 105 12.19 1.13 -0.16
N HIS A 106 13.00 0.62 -1.09
CA HIS A 106 14.33 0.11 -0.76
C HIS A 106 15.38 1.22 -0.69
N SER A 107 15.23 2.29 -1.48
CA SER A 107 16.22 3.36 -1.65
C SER A 107 15.58 4.73 -1.85
N GLY A 108 16.23 5.79 -1.37
CA GLY A 108 15.79 7.19 -1.44
C GLY A 108 16.19 7.96 -0.17
N GLY A 109 16.10 9.29 -0.18
CA GLY A 109 16.10 10.10 1.06
C GLY A 109 17.40 10.24 1.85
N GLY A 110 18.47 9.54 1.45
CA GLY A 110 19.65 9.35 2.32
C GLY A 110 19.34 8.33 3.43
N SER A 111 20.32 7.49 3.75
CA SER A 111 20.08 6.36 4.66
C SER A 111 21.33 5.91 5.38
N VAL A 112 21.16 5.41 6.59
CA VAL A 112 22.22 4.78 7.40
C VAL A 112 21.84 3.32 7.64
N VAL A 113 22.83 2.43 7.52
CA VAL A 113 22.71 1.02 7.89
C VAL A 113 23.31 0.84 9.28
N VAL A 114 22.63 0.09 10.14
CA VAL A 114 23.08 -0.28 11.50
C VAL A 114 22.92 -1.78 11.66
#